data_AF-A0A502HP25-F1
#
_entry.id   AF-A0A502HP25-F1
#
_cell.length_a   1.000
_cell.length_b   1.000
_cell.length_c   1.000
_cell.angle_alpha   90.00
_cell.angle_beta   90.00
_cell.angle_gamma   90.00
#
_symmetry.space_group_name_H-M   'P 1'
#
loop_
_entity.id
_entity.type
_entity.pdbx_description
1 polymer ?
#
loop_
_entity_poly.entity_id
_entity_poly.type
_entity_poly.pdbx_seq_one_letter_code
_entity_poly.pdbx_strand_id
1 'polypeptide(L)'
;MSHRRRLKLRFQQPGKAMIEFACKHCQQSIRLSDNKAGIFGRCPHCAEPVTVPTASDLALHDDVFVELDPSQSLVLQSDANHPSTDLGTRSVSLASKALAWFFGLCFMMLFAMSVWRYPLVSLPALAGAALLIPPIYQRARSMLGFDVGAQWKVMGSVVLFICYMMMFSSATSNENAERSELAKKQAEQQRKTEREQTAQYLKSNKAAIQAEANAFIDQGKVAEALSVVGKYRELGDADIDAIAVKVELKNKTIATEAKKSKLVESLASIKDDNISERAKIYTQLVALAPDNAGYKKQLTELNTQIAQAAAKKKAEEEAAALKAYQRQTGLAWRYDTHKDEMTQKEVLTAQVDSINTLSFGFPYSGSQRATLELRKHPRWGSDVILQIERGQFLCSSYDGCSVSVRFGEGKPQRFSATEPSDNSTTYLFISDYSKFMTQLRKVDEVVIEASFYQSGNQALKFSTENLDWK
;
A
#
# COMPACT_ATOMS: atom_id res chain seq x y z
N MET A 1 12.02 -49.05 -25.95
CA MET A 1 12.47 -47.67 -25.64
C MET A 1 11.51 -46.68 -26.29
N SER A 2 10.95 -45.72 -25.54
CA SER A 2 10.11 -44.64 -26.10
C SER A 2 10.10 -43.44 -25.13
N HIS A 3 10.82 -42.37 -25.47
CA HIS A 3 10.91 -41.17 -24.64
C HIS A 3 9.71 -40.24 -24.86
N ARG A 4 8.78 -40.19 -23.90
CA ARG A 4 7.79 -39.10 -23.82
C ARG A 4 8.44 -37.86 -23.19
N ARG A 5 8.77 -36.85 -23.99
CA ARG A 5 9.19 -35.53 -23.49
C ARG A 5 7.99 -34.82 -22.86
N ARG A 6 8.00 -34.61 -21.53
CA ARG A 6 7.06 -33.68 -20.89
C ARG A 6 7.59 -32.24 -21.06
N LEU A 7 6.87 -31.39 -21.79
CA LEU A 7 7.11 -29.94 -21.73
C LEU A 7 6.78 -29.43 -20.32
N LYS A 8 7.79 -28.90 -19.61
CA LYS A 8 7.57 -28.08 -18.42
C LYS A 8 7.27 -26.64 -18.87
N LEU A 9 5.99 -26.29 -18.96
CA LEU A 9 5.58 -24.89 -18.99
C LEU A 9 5.99 -24.24 -17.66
N ARG A 10 7.00 -23.38 -17.67
CA ARG A 10 7.29 -22.49 -16.54
C ARG A 10 6.24 -21.40 -16.55
N PHE A 11 5.36 -21.38 -15.54
CA PHE A 11 4.61 -20.18 -15.22
C PHE A 11 5.61 -19.09 -14.81
N GLN A 12 5.72 -18.04 -15.62
CA GLN A 12 6.54 -16.89 -15.32
C GLN A 12 5.77 -16.03 -14.30
N GLN A 13 6.34 -15.86 -13.11
CA GLN A 13 5.76 -15.02 -12.08
C GLN A 13 5.74 -13.56 -12.57
N PRO A 14 4.69 -12.77 -12.28
CA PRO A 14 4.70 -11.34 -12.57
C PRO A 14 5.83 -10.69 -11.78
N GLY A 15 6.71 -9.96 -12.49
CA GLY A 15 7.84 -9.29 -11.87
C GLY A 15 7.38 -8.23 -10.89
N LYS A 16 8.01 -8.17 -9.70
CA LYS A 16 7.83 -7.05 -8.78
C LYS A 16 8.21 -5.76 -9.49
N ALA A 17 7.27 -4.80 -9.57
CA ALA A 17 7.61 -3.43 -9.89
C ALA A 17 8.61 -2.89 -8.86
N MET A 18 9.63 -2.17 -9.37
CA MET A 18 10.68 -1.54 -8.58
C MET A 18 10.60 -0.04 -8.79
N ILE A 19 10.63 0.73 -7.71
CA ILE A 19 10.71 2.19 -7.71
C ILE A 19 12.19 2.56 -7.61
N GLU A 20 12.65 3.42 -8.50
CA GLU A 20 13.98 4.02 -8.47
C GLU A 20 13.85 5.54 -8.40
N PHE A 21 14.53 6.16 -7.43
CA PHE A 21 14.54 7.62 -7.26
C PHE A 21 15.80 8.07 -6.52
N ALA A 22 16.20 9.34 -6.70
CA ALA A 22 17.38 9.91 -6.05
C ALA A 22 17.04 10.53 -4.67
N CYS A 23 17.93 10.37 -3.70
CA CYS A 23 17.82 11.03 -2.40
C CYS A 23 18.06 12.55 -2.53
N LYS A 24 17.15 13.38 -2.02
CA LYS A 24 17.29 14.86 -2.06
C LYS A 24 18.52 15.40 -1.29
N HIS A 25 19.08 14.63 -0.36
CA HIS A 25 20.20 15.08 0.51
C HIS A 25 21.58 14.62 0.05
N CYS A 26 21.70 13.45 -0.61
CA CYS A 26 22.99 12.90 -1.06
C CYS A 26 23.02 12.54 -2.56
N GLN A 27 21.93 12.79 -3.29
CA GLN A 27 21.75 12.51 -4.73
C GLN A 27 21.92 11.05 -5.18
N GLN A 28 22.29 10.13 -4.27
CA GLN A 28 22.43 8.71 -4.56
C GLN A 28 21.06 8.07 -4.89
N SER A 29 21.03 7.21 -5.91
CA SER A 29 19.84 6.46 -6.34
C SER A 29 19.47 5.36 -5.35
N ILE A 30 18.19 5.28 -5.00
CA ILE A 30 17.61 4.28 -4.12
C ILE A 30 16.65 3.41 -4.94
N ARG A 31 16.84 2.09 -4.91
CA ARG A 31 15.98 1.09 -5.56
C ARG A 31 15.22 0.28 -4.51
N LEU A 32 13.89 0.34 -4.54
CA LEU A 32 12.99 -0.34 -3.60
C LEU A 32 11.85 -1.01 -4.37
N SER A 33 11.15 -1.96 -3.75
CA SER A 33 9.94 -2.56 -4.34
C SER A 33 8.71 -1.66 -4.14
N ASP A 34 7.79 -1.70 -5.12
CA ASP A 34 6.61 -0.84 -5.21
C ASP A 34 5.69 -0.86 -3.97
N ASN A 35 5.67 -1.95 -3.20
CA ASN A 35 4.99 -2.03 -1.91
C ASN A 35 5.56 -1.14 -0.79
N LYS A 36 6.50 -0.22 -1.13
CA LYS A 36 7.04 0.84 -0.27
C LYS A 36 6.70 2.25 -0.76
N ALA A 37 5.93 2.42 -1.84
CA ALA A 37 5.42 3.71 -2.30
C ALA A 37 4.71 4.46 -1.15
N GLY A 38 4.98 5.77 -1.02
CA GLY A 38 4.38 6.63 -0.01
C GLY A 38 4.86 6.40 1.44
N ILE A 39 5.79 5.47 1.69
CA ILE A 39 6.31 5.20 3.04
C ILE A 39 7.51 6.11 3.35
N PHE A 40 7.55 6.63 4.58
CA PHE A 40 8.67 7.40 5.13
C PHE A 40 9.75 6.47 5.69
N GLY A 41 11.00 6.69 5.31
CA GLY A 41 12.16 5.89 5.75
C GLY A 41 13.41 6.75 5.96
N ARG A 42 14.56 6.10 6.17
CA ARG A 42 15.88 6.76 6.19
C ARG A 42 16.68 6.35 4.95
N CYS A 43 17.44 7.28 4.39
CA CYS A 43 18.35 7.00 3.30
C CYS A 43 19.45 6.01 3.73
N PRO A 44 19.73 4.93 2.98
CA PRO A 44 20.82 4.01 3.31
C PRO A 44 22.22 4.61 3.13
N HIS A 45 22.35 5.76 2.45
CA HIS A 45 23.63 6.42 2.16
C HIS A 45 23.96 7.59 3.08
N CYS A 46 22.97 8.35 3.55
CA CYS A 46 23.20 9.52 4.41
C CYS A 46 22.39 9.53 5.73
N ALA A 47 21.63 8.47 6.02
CA ALA A 47 20.75 8.31 7.20
C ALA A 47 19.62 9.35 7.39
N GLU A 48 19.61 10.43 6.61
CA GLU A 48 18.57 11.47 6.60
C GLU A 48 17.20 10.88 6.20
N PRO A 49 16.08 11.36 6.78
CA PRO A 49 14.72 10.98 6.38
C PRO A 49 14.43 11.22 4.89
N VAL A 50 13.74 10.26 4.28
CA VAL A 50 13.32 10.29 2.86
C VAL A 50 11.95 9.63 2.71
N THR A 51 11.06 10.27 1.96
CA THR A 51 9.77 9.70 1.54
C THR A 51 9.92 9.01 0.18
N VAL A 52 9.39 7.79 0.04
CA VAL A 52 9.34 7.10 -1.27
C VAL A 52 8.20 7.70 -2.11
N PRO A 53 8.46 8.21 -3.33
CA PRO A 53 7.42 8.80 -4.19
C PRO A 53 6.37 7.75 -4.59
N THR A 54 5.16 8.22 -4.89
CA THR A 54 4.09 7.38 -5.44
C THR A 54 4.03 7.52 -6.96
N ALA A 55 3.46 6.53 -7.67
CA ALA A 55 3.39 6.55 -9.13
C ALA A 55 2.63 7.76 -9.71
N SER A 56 1.83 8.45 -8.89
CA SER A 56 1.12 9.69 -9.24
C SER A 56 2.02 10.93 -9.32
N ASP A 57 3.24 10.89 -8.76
CA ASP A 57 4.16 12.04 -8.71
C ASP A 57 5.08 12.12 -9.96
N LEU A 58 5.00 11.17 -10.88
CA LEU A 58 5.89 11.03 -12.06
C LEU A 58 5.42 11.80 -13.31
N ALA A 59 4.41 12.67 -13.18
CA ALA A 59 3.82 13.39 -14.30
C ALA A 59 3.79 14.91 -14.06
N LEU A 60 4.96 15.54 -13.89
CA LEU A 60 5.19 16.95 -14.26
C LEU A 60 6.69 17.30 -14.26
N HIS A 61 7.30 17.47 -15.43
CA HIS A 61 8.31 18.51 -15.73
C HIS A 61 8.66 18.45 -17.22
N ASP A 62 7.90 19.18 -18.03
CA ASP A 62 8.38 19.72 -19.30
C ASP A 62 8.71 21.20 -19.11
N ASP A 63 9.79 21.62 -19.78
CA ASP A 63 10.09 22.98 -20.25
C ASP A 63 10.08 24.18 -19.26
N VAL A 64 11.26 24.48 -18.69
CA VAL A 64 11.77 25.86 -18.69
C VAL A 64 13.23 25.90 -19.17
N PHE A 65 13.43 26.59 -20.28
CA PHE A 65 14.70 26.85 -20.93
C PHE A 65 15.39 28.06 -20.28
N VAL A 66 16.62 27.91 -19.77
CA VAL A 66 17.52 29.06 -19.50
C VAL A 66 18.93 28.72 -19.98
N GLU A 67 19.52 29.71 -20.64
CA GLU A 67 20.74 29.68 -21.43
C GLU A 67 22.02 29.67 -20.58
N LEU A 68 23.13 29.17 -21.14
CA LEU A 68 24.39 28.92 -20.43
C LEU A 68 25.46 30.01 -20.70
N ASP A 69 25.91 30.67 -19.62
CA ASP A 69 27.28 31.21 -19.41
C ASP A 69 27.74 32.37 -20.36
N PRO A 70 28.91 33.04 -20.14
CA PRO A 70 29.82 32.98 -18.99
C PRO A 70 30.34 34.34 -18.44
N SER A 71 31.16 34.24 -17.38
CA SER A 71 32.41 35.01 -17.14
C SER A 71 32.49 36.13 -16.06
N GLN A 72 33.49 35.94 -15.18
CA GLN A 72 34.39 36.90 -14.51
C GLN A 72 33.89 37.96 -13.50
N SER A 73 34.04 37.60 -12.22
CA SER A 73 34.95 38.20 -11.21
C SER A 73 35.53 39.62 -11.36
N LEU A 74 35.76 40.28 -10.20
CA LEU A 74 36.59 41.49 -9.94
C LEU A 74 35.91 42.81 -10.36
N VAL A 75 35.95 43.93 -9.61
CA VAL A 75 36.46 44.24 -8.24
C VAL A 75 35.90 45.62 -7.80
N LEU A 76 36.07 46.03 -6.52
CA LEU A 76 36.06 47.40 -5.89
C LEU A 76 35.16 48.53 -6.50
N GLN A 77 34.58 49.50 -5.78
CA GLN A 77 34.98 50.15 -4.53
C GLN A 77 33.84 51.05 -4.04
N SER A 78 33.76 51.35 -2.73
CA SER A 78 33.16 52.61 -2.25
C SER A 78 33.77 53.03 -0.91
N ASP A 79 34.87 53.77 -0.98
CA ASP A 79 35.32 54.68 0.09
C ASP A 79 34.28 55.82 0.21
N ALA A 80 34.06 56.52 1.33
CA ALA A 80 34.73 56.59 2.64
C ALA A 80 33.62 56.80 3.74
N ASN A 81 33.85 57.19 5.01
CA ASN A 81 35.03 57.75 5.69
C ASN A 81 35.01 57.50 7.23
N HIS A 82 35.98 58.11 7.89
CA HIS A 82 36.36 58.11 9.32
C HIS A 82 35.42 58.83 10.32
N PRO A 83 35.70 58.77 11.65
CA PRO A 83 36.70 57.98 12.40
C PRO A 83 36.03 56.95 13.37
N SER A 84 36.66 56.11 14.20
CA SER A 84 37.99 56.14 14.86
C SER A 84 38.38 54.75 15.42
N THR A 85 39.68 54.57 15.73
CA THR A 85 40.24 53.70 16.81
C THR A 85 39.88 52.21 16.90
N ASP A 86 40.81 51.40 16.39
CA ASP A 86 41.42 50.23 17.05
C ASP A 86 40.81 49.72 18.38
N LEU A 87 40.08 48.58 18.32
CA LEU A 87 39.58 47.84 19.49
C LEU A 87 39.40 46.33 19.25
N GLY A 88 40.00 45.77 18.19
CA GLY A 88 39.74 44.40 17.71
C GLY A 88 40.63 43.29 18.29
N THR A 89 41.87 43.59 18.68
CA THR A 89 42.90 42.56 18.98
C THR A 89 43.03 42.17 20.45
N ARG A 90 42.47 42.96 21.39
CA ARG A 90 42.50 42.64 22.83
C ARG A 90 41.36 41.74 23.31
N SER A 91 40.17 41.84 22.70
CA SER A 91 38.95 41.11 23.12
C SER A 91 39.09 39.58 23.01
N VAL A 92 39.67 39.08 21.91
CA VAL A 92 39.91 37.63 21.69
C VAL A 92 40.85 37.03 22.75
N SER A 93 41.84 37.79 23.22
CA SER A 93 42.79 37.33 24.25
C SER A 93 42.18 37.25 25.67
N LEU A 94 41.18 38.09 25.96
CA LEU A 94 40.45 38.08 27.23
C LEU A 94 39.39 36.98 27.26
N ALA A 95 38.65 36.80 26.16
CA ALA A 95 37.67 35.73 26.02
C ALA A 95 38.30 34.33 26.21
N SER A 96 39.45 34.06 25.58
CA SER A 96 40.15 32.78 25.72
C SER A 96 40.62 32.47 27.15
N LYS A 97 41.03 33.48 27.93
CA LYS A 97 41.42 33.32 29.35
C LYS A 97 40.22 33.07 30.26
N ALA A 98 39.11 33.77 30.03
CA ALA A 98 37.86 33.54 30.76
C ALA A 98 37.31 32.12 30.51
N LEU A 99 37.35 31.67 29.25
CA LEU A 99 36.90 30.34 28.85
C LEU A 99 37.76 29.22 29.47
N ALA A 100 39.08 29.39 29.53
CA ALA A 100 39.98 28.44 30.20
C ALA A 100 39.72 28.33 31.71
N TRP A 101 39.42 29.45 32.38
CA TRP A 101 38.99 29.43 33.79
C TRP A 101 37.64 28.73 33.98
N PHE A 102 36.66 28.99 33.11
CA PHE A 102 35.34 28.34 33.18
C PHE A 102 35.47 26.81 33.08
N PHE A 103 36.12 26.30 32.03
CA PHE A 103 36.33 24.87 31.88
C PHE A 103 37.21 24.28 32.99
N GLY A 104 38.26 24.99 33.42
CA GLY A 104 39.09 24.58 34.55
C GLY A 104 38.30 24.42 35.86
N LEU A 105 37.37 25.34 36.14
CA LEU A 105 36.47 25.25 37.28
C LEU A 105 35.45 24.11 37.13
N CYS A 106 34.92 23.85 35.92
CA CYS A 106 34.08 22.69 35.67
C CYS A 106 34.82 21.37 35.95
N PHE A 107 36.07 21.24 35.50
CA PHE A 107 36.91 20.08 35.84
C PHE A 107 37.17 19.96 37.35
N MET A 108 37.37 21.08 38.06
CA MET A 108 37.55 21.09 39.52
C MET A 108 36.26 20.66 40.24
N MET A 109 35.08 21.07 39.75
CA MET A 109 33.78 20.64 40.26
C MET A 109 33.53 19.14 40.04
N LEU A 110 33.84 18.63 38.84
CA LEU A 110 33.78 17.20 38.52
C LEU A 110 34.75 16.38 39.38
N PHE A 111 35.96 16.88 39.62
CA PHE A 111 36.91 16.30 40.56
C PHE A 111 36.33 16.26 41.97
N ALA A 112 35.82 17.38 42.50
CA ALA A 112 35.27 17.47 43.85
C ALA A 112 34.06 16.54 44.08
N MET A 113 33.18 16.37 43.09
CA MET A 113 32.06 15.42 43.16
C MET A 113 32.53 13.96 43.13
N SER A 114 33.54 13.63 42.32
CA SER A 114 33.95 12.24 42.10
C SER A 114 35.04 11.74 43.05
N VAL A 115 35.88 12.61 43.62
CA VAL A 115 37.05 12.19 44.42
C VAL A 115 36.67 11.35 45.65
N TRP A 116 35.53 11.62 46.27
CA TRP A 116 35.07 10.88 47.47
C TRP A 116 34.49 9.49 47.16
N ARG A 117 33.96 9.27 45.95
CA ARG A 117 33.34 7.99 45.54
C ARG A 117 34.26 7.15 44.66
N TYR A 118 35.07 7.80 43.83
CA TYR A 118 35.88 7.24 42.75
C TYR A 118 37.23 7.99 42.59
N PRO A 119 38.16 7.90 43.58
CA PRO A 119 39.39 8.70 43.58
C PRO A 119 40.26 8.48 42.33
N LEU A 120 40.31 7.25 41.78
CA LEU A 120 41.05 6.95 40.54
C LEU A 120 40.41 7.57 39.29
N VAL A 121 39.08 7.60 39.22
CA VAL A 121 38.31 8.20 38.11
C VAL A 121 38.44 9.73 38.11
N SER A 122 38.71 10.33 39.27
CA SER A 122 38.89 11.77 39.41
C SER A 122 40.26 12.28 38.87
N LEU A 123 41.26 11.40 38.70
CA LEU A 123 42.62 11.79 38.29
C LEU A 123 42.69 12.52 36.93
N PRO A 124 41.98 12.09 35.85
CA PRO A 124 41.96 12.84 34.60
C PRO A 124 41.28 14.22 34.73
N ALA A 125 40.28 14.35 35.62
CA ALA A 125 39.64 15.64 35.88
C ALA A 125 40.57 16.60 36.65
N LEU A 126 41.35 16.08 37.62
CA LEU A 126 42.39 16.84 38.31
C LEU A 126 43.49 17.32 37.33
N ALA A 127 43.93 16.43 36.43
CA ALA A 127 44.89 16.77 35.38
C ALA A 127 44.33 17.85 34.41
N GLY A 128 43.05 17.73 34.03
CA GLY A 128 42.36 18.73 33.19
C GLY A 128 42.27 20.10 33.88
N ALA A 129 41.94 20.14 35.17
CA ALA A 129 41.93 21.36 35.97
C ALA A 129 43.34 21.99 36.06
N ALA A 130 44.38 21.19 36.33
CA ALA A 130 45.76 21.66 36.41
C ALA A 130 46.31 22.18 35.07
N LEU A 131 45.84 21.64 33.94
CA LEU A 131 46.24 22.06 32.59
C LEU A 131 45.60 23.39 32.16
N LEU A 132 44.34 23.64 32.56
CA LEU A 132 43.54 24.79 32.13
C LEU A 132 43.60 25.99 33.07
N ILE A 133 43.73 25.79 34.39
CA ILE A 133 43.76 26.88 35.37
C ILE A 133 45.16 27.55 35.35
N PRO A 134 45.31 28.82 34.90
CA PRO A 134 46.61 29.43 34.66
C PRO A 134 47.63 29.42 35.82
N PRO A 135 47.27 29.79 37.08
CA PRO A 135 48.23 29.75 38.19
C PRO A 135 48.67 28.32 38.57
N ILE A 136 47.81 27.32 38.36
CA ILE A 136 48.14 25.91 38.62
C ILE A 136 49.06 25.39 37.52
N TYR A 137 48.76 25.68 36.24
CA TYR A 137 49.61 25.33 35.10
C TYR A 137 51.02 25.92 35.23
N GLN A 138 51.15 27.19 35.64
CA GLN A 138 52.46 27.82 35.83
C GLN A 138 53.29 27.12 36.92
N ARG A 139 52.67 26.72 38.03
CA ARG A 139 53.33 26.00 39.13
C ARG A 139 53.65 24.54 38.78
N ALA A 140 52.80 23.87 38.01
CA ALA A 140 53.08 22.54 37.46
C ALA A 140 54.25 22.58 36.46
N ARG A 141 54.27 23.58 35.56
CA ARG A 141 55.37 23.82 34.60
C ARG A 141 56.72 24.01 35.30
N SER A 142 56.79 24.77 36.39
CA SER A 142 58.05 24.96 37.13
C SER A 142 58.59 23.70 37.80
N MET A 143 57.75 22.68 38.03
CA MET A 143 58.14 21.38 38.59
C MET A 143 58.47 20.34 37.51
N LEU A 144 57.75 20.36 36.38
CA LEU A 144 57.76 19.28 35.38
C LEU A 144 58.44 19.64 34.05
N GLY A 145 58.81 20.90 33.81
CA GLY A 145 59.65 21.32 32.68
C GLY A 145 59.01 21.34 31.28
N PHE A 146 57.82 20.75 31.09
CA PHE A 146 57.15 20.72 29.77
C PHE A 146 56.45 22.03 29.41
N ASP A 147 56.61 22.49 28.16
CA ASP A 147 55.83 23.59 27.59
C ASP A 147 54.85 23.11 26.52
N VAL A 148 53.55 23.28 26.79
CA VAL A 148 52.46 22.84 25.92
C VAL A 148 51.80 24.05 25.26
N GLY A 149 51.85 24.09 23.92
CA GLY A 149 51.23 25.16 23.13
C GLY A 149 49.70 25.22 23.28
N ALA A 150 49.10 26.39 23.04
CA ALA A 150 47.68 26.66 23.36
C ALA A 150 46.69 25.65 22.74
N GLN A 151 46.90 25.25 21.48
CA GLN A 151 46.05 24.26 20.79
C GLN A 151 46.14 22.87 21.44
N TRP A 152 47.33 22.45 21.85
CA TRP A 152 47.56 21.16 22.53
C TRP A 152 46.92 21.09 23.92
N LYS A 153 46.75 22.23 24.61
CA LYS A 153 46.01 22.27 25.89
C LYS A 153 44.52 21.98 25.72
N VAL A 154 43.90 22.54 24.68
CA VAL A 154 42.49 22.32 24.36
C VAL A 154 42.28 20.86 23.94
N MET A 155 43.12 20.34 23.05
CA MET A 155 43.02 18.94 22.63
C MET A 155 43.26 17.97 23.80
N GLY A 156 44.26 18.24 24.64
CA GLY A 156 44.54 17.46 25.84
C GLY A 156 43.40 17.47 26.85
N SER A 157 42.74 18.61 27.09
CA SER A 157 41.60 18.67 28.01
C SER A 157 40.38 17.92 27.46
N VAL A 158 40.12 17.97 26.15
CA VAL A 158 39.05 17.18 25.52
C VAL A 158 39.30 15.67 25.66
N VAL A 159 40.54 15.21 25.44
CA VAL A 159 40.92 13.80 25.66
C VAL A 159 40.73 13.40 27.12
N LEU A 160 41.19 14.22 28.07
CA LEU A 160 41.02 13.96 29.52
C LEU A 160 39.54 13.93 29.93
N PHE A 161 38.68 14.75 29.32
CA PHE A 161 37.23 14.71 29.53
C PHE A 161 36.59 13.42 29.02
N ILE A 162 36.98 12.96 27.82
CA ILE A 162 36.49 11.70 27.25
C ILE A 162 36.94 10.51 28.11
N CYS A 163 38.21 10.49 28.54
CA CYS A 163 38.71 9.49 29.49
C CYS A 163 37.94 9.51 30.82
N TYR A 164 37.73 10.69 31.40
CA TYR A 164 36.91 10.87 32.60
C TYR A 164 35.49 10.32 32.41
N MET A 165 34.81 10.67 31.31
CA MET A 165 33.44 10.23 31.03
C MET A 165 33.34 8.71 30.79
N MET A 166 34.30 8.10 30.10
CA MET A 166 34.36 6.65 29.94
C MET A 166 34.56 5.93 31.28
N MET A 167 35.50 6.39 32.11
CA MET A 167 35.78 5.78 33.41
C MET A 167 34.65 6.00 34.41
N PHE A 168 34.00 7.18 34.40
CA PHE A 168 32.85 7.48 35.26
C PHE A 168 31.60 6.70 34.85
N SER A 169 31.33 6.58 33.54
CA SER A 169 30.25 5.74 33.01
C SER A 169 30.45 4.27 33.40
N SER A 170 31.66 3.73 33.24
CA SER A 170 31.98 2.34 33.64
C SER A 170 31.88 2.12 35.16
N ALA A 171 32.38 3.05 35.98
CA ALA A 171 32.33 2.92 37.43
C ALA A 171 30.88 2.98 37.96
N THR A 172 30.07 3.90 37.44
CA THR A 172 28.66 4.03 37.83
C THR A 172 27.78 2.92 37.27
N SER A 173 28.10 2.35 36.10
CA SER A 173 27.34 1.21 35.56
C SER A 173 27.49 -0.05 36.42
N ASN A 174 28.69 -0.31 36.95
CA ASN A 174 28.93 -1.48 37.81
C ASN A 174 28.18 -1.36 39.13
N GLU A 175 28.24 -0.20 39.81
CA GLU A 175 27.52 0.00 41.08
C GLU A 175 25.99 -0.11 40.88
N ASN A 176 25.45 0.43 39.78
CA ASN A 176 24.03 0.31 39.47
C ASN A 176 23.63 -1.13 39.10
N ALA A 177 24.50 -1.90 38.44
CA ALA A 177 24.27 -3.33 38.18
C ALA A 177 24.19 -4.12 39.49
N GLU A 178 25.16 -3.96 40.39
CA GLU A 178 25.20 -4.61 41.71
C GLU A 178 23.97 -4.25 42.56
N ARG A 179 23.59 -2.97 42.63
CA ARG A 179 22.35 -2.53 43.31
C ARG A 179 21.11 -3.16 42.71
N SER A 180 21.03 -3.29 41.38
CA SER A 180 19.90 -3.94 40.71
C SER A 180 19.83 -5.45 41.00
N GLU A 181 20.98 -6.11 41.14
CA GLU A 181 21.06 -7.52 41.48
C GLU A 181 20.71 -7.77 42.96
N LEU A 182 21.18 -6.91 43.86
CA LEU A 182 20.81 -6.95 45.27
C LEU A 182 19.30 -6.70 45.44
N ALA A 183 18.73 -5.71 44.73
CA ALA A 183 17.29 -5.45 44.75
C ALA A 183 16.47 -6.64 44.20
N LYS A 184 16.96 -7.31 43.14
CA LYS A 184 16.35 -8.57 42.64
C LYS A 184 16.42 -9.69 43.67
N LYS A 185 17.57 -9.91 44.30
CA LYS A 185 17.76 -10.92 45.36
C LYS A 185 16.88 -10.65 46.58
N GLN A 186 16.80 -9.39 47.02
CA GLN A 186 15.92 -8.97 48.11
C GLN A 186 14.44 -9.18 47.75
N ALA A 187 14.01 -8.79 46.54
CA ALA A 187 12.64 -9.02 46.09
C ALA A 187 12.31 -10.53 45.93
N GLU A 188 13.26 -11.35 45.47
CA GLU A 188 13.09 -12.81 45.39
C GLU A 188 13.03 -13.44 46.79
N GLN A 189 13.88 -13.00 47.72
CA GLN A 189 13.87 -13.47 49.10
C GLN A 189 12.59 -13.05 49.84
N GLN A 190 12.12 -11.82 49.66
CA GLN A 190 10.83 -11.34 50.15
C GLN A 190 9.67 -12.21 49.62
N ARG A 191 9.64 -12.48 48.30
CA ARG A 191 8.65 -13.39 47.68
C ARG A 191 8.72 -14.80 48.24
N LYS A 192 9.92 -15.34 48.54
CA LYS A 192 10.08 -16.65 49.17
C LYS A 192 9.52 -16.65 50.59
N THR A 193 9.88 -15.66 51.42
CA THR A 193 9.36 -15.56 52.80
C THR A 193 7.84 -15.33 52.84
N GLU A 194 7.29 -14.54 51.91
CA GLU A 194 5.84 -14.33 51.79
C GLU A 194 5.12 -15.61 51.34
N ARG A 195 5.71 -16.36 50.40
CA ARG A 195 5.21 -17.68 49.96
C ARG A 195 5.24 -18.70 51.10
N GLU A 196 6.29 -18.72 51.90
CA GLU A 196 6.43 -19.59 53.08
C GLU A 196 5.41 -19.23 54.17
N GLN A 197 5.25 -17.94 54.50
CA GLN A 197 4.23 -17.47 55.44
C GLN A 197 2.81 -17.82 54.96
N THR A 198 2.53 -17.63 53.67
CA THR A 198 1.22 -17.95 53.08
C THR A 198 0.97 -19.47 53.06
N ALA A 199 1.99 -20.29 52.79
CA ALA A 199 1.90 -21.75 52.88
C ALA A 199 1.73 -22.24 54.33
N GLN A 200 2.34 -21.56 55.31
CA GLN A 200 2.15 -21.86 56.72
C GLN A 200 0.73 -21.50 57.20
N TYR A 201 0.20 -20.35 56.76
CA TYR A 201 -1.19 -19.95 56.99
C TYR A 201 -2.19 -20.92 56.35
N LEU A 202 -1.89 -21.42 55.14
CA LEU A 202 -2.69 -22.43 54.46
C LEU A 202 -2.79 -23.72 55.28
N LYS A 203 -1.67 -24.21 55.83
CA LYS A 203 -1.64 -25.42 56.66
C LYS A 203 -2.51 -25.31 57.91
N SER A 204 -2.56 -24.15 58.56
CA SER A 204 -3.38 -23.95 59.76
C SER A 204 -4.85 -23.64 59.47
N ASN A 205 -5.18 -23.04 58.32
CA ASN A 205 -6.54 -22.58 57.99
C ASN A 205 -7.22 -23.35 56.84
N LYS A 206 -6.64 -24.46 56.37
CA LYS A 206 -7.11 -25.25 55.21
C LYS A 206 -8.63 -25.48 55.19
N ALA A 207 -9.19 -25.98 56.28
CA ALA A 207 -10.63 -26.29 56.36
C ALA A 207 -11.51 -25.04 56.22
N ALA A 208 -11.10 -23.90 56.79
CA ALA A 208 -11.82 -22.64 56.65
C ALA A 208 -11.75 -22.10 55.21
N ILE A 209 -10.58 -22.13 54.58
CA ILE A 209 -10.36 -21.69 53.19
C ILE A 209 -11.16 -22.58 52.22
N GLN A 210 -11.21 -23.90 52.45
CA GLN A 210 -12.04 -24.82 51.66
C GLN A 210 -13.54 -24.56 51.86
N ALA A 211 -14.00 -24.31 53.09
CA ALA A 211 -15.40 -24.00 53.36
C ALA A 211 -15.83 -22.67 52.73
N GLU A 212 -15.01 -21.63 52.84
CA GLU A 212 -15.22 -20.32 52.23
C GLU A 212 -15.28 -20.40 50.70
N ALA A 213 -14.30 -21.07 50.08
CA ALA A 213 -14.26 -21.27 48.62
C ALA A 213 -15.50 -22.04 48.13
N ASN A 214 -15.89 -23.12 48.79
CA ASN A 214 -17.09 -23.89 48.40
C ASN A 214 -18.37 -23.07 48.64
N ALA A 215 -18.49 -22.31 49.73
CA ALA A 215 -19.63 -21.43 49.96
C ALA A 215 -19.78 -20.36 48.87
N PHE A 216 -18.69 -19.79 48.36
CA PHE A 216 -18.74 -18.88 47.20
C PHE A 216 -19.12 -19.60 45.89
N ILE A 217 -18.65 -20.83 45.66
CA ILE A 217 -19.06 -21.66 44.52
C ILE A 217 -20.57 -21.97 44.55
N ASP A 218 -21.10 -22.29 45.72
CA ASP A 218 -22.51 -22.67 45.91
C ASP A 218 -23.44 -21.44 45.85
N GLN A 219 -22.95 -20.27 46.26
CA GLN A 219 -23.62 -18.97 46.05
C GLN A 219 -23.54 -18.44 44.60
N GLY A 220 -22.85 -19.14 43.68
CA GLY A 220 -22.63 -18.69 42.32
C GLY A 220 -21.63 -17.52 42.17
N LYS A 221 -20.98 -17.11 43.27
CA LYS A 221 -19.97 -16.05 43.37
C LYS A 221 -18.60 -16.55 42.96
N VAL A 222 -18.49 -16.98 41.69
CA VAL A 222 -17.32 -17.70 41.18
C VAL A 222 -16.08 -16.80 41.06
N ALA A 223 -16.25 -15.48 40.91
CA ALA A 223 -15.12 -14.54 40.89
C ALA A 223 -14.47 -14.40 42.27
N GLU A 224 -15.28 -14.38 43.33
CA GLU A 224 -14.88 -14.33 44.73
C GLU A 224 -14.28 -15.66 45.19
N ALA A 225 -14.84 -16.80 44.75
CA ALA A 225 -14.19 -18.10 44.93
C ALA A 225 -12.78 -18.15 44.30
N LEU A 226 -12.60 -17.50 43.14
CA LEU A 226 -11.33 -17.48 42.41
C LEU A 226 -10.30 -16.57 43.09
N SER A 227 -10.71 -15.45 43.69
CA SER A 227 -9.79 -14.60 44.47
C SER A 227 -9.35 -15.26 45.79
N VAL A 228 -10.27 -15.94 46.49
CA VAL A 228 -9.95 -16.70 47.72
C VAL A 228 -8.94 -17.81 47.43
N VAL A 229 -9.22 -18.66 46.43
CA VAL A 229 -8.37 -19.82 46.13
C VAL A 229 -7.09 -19.42 45.39
N GLY A 230 -7.15 -18.40 44.52
CA GLY A 230 -6.01 -17.92 43.74
C GLY A 230 -4.84 -17.43 44.59
N LYS A 231 -5.09 -16.92 45.81
CA LYS A 231 -4.05 -16.54 46.78
C LYS A 231 -3.21 -17.73 47.27
N TYR A 232 -3.75 -18.94 47.24
CA TYR A 232 -3.13 -20.14 47.82
C TYR A 232 -2.70 -21.18 46.77
N ARG A 233 -2.85 -20.86 45.48
CA ARG A 233 -2.48 -21.73 44.35
C ARG A 233 -0.97 -22.00 44.34
N GLU A 234 -0.59 -23.20 43.92
CA GLU A 234 0.82 -23.62 43.77
C GLU A 234 1.64 -23.56 45.08
N LEU A 235 0.98 -23.54 46.24
CA LEU A 235 1.64 -23.64 47.56
C LEU A 235 1.85 -25.09 48.02
N GLY A 236 1.46 -26.08 47.20
CA GLY A 236 1.72 -27.50 47.43
C GLY A 236 0.61 -28.26 48.16
N ASP A 237 -0.62 -27.73 48.18
CA ASP A 237 -1.80 -28.44 48.69
C ASP A 237 -2.71 -28.90 47.54
N ALA A 238 -2.73 -30.21 47.31
CA ALA A 238 -3.43 -30.80 46.15
C ALA A 238 -4.95 -30.57 46.16
N ASP A 239 -5.58 -30.45 47.34
CA ASP A 239 -7.03 -30.25 47.43
C ASP A 239 -7.40 -28.80 47.07
N ILE A 240 -6.59 -27.84 47.54
CA ILE A 240 -6.75 -26.42 47.22
C ILE A 240 -6.49 -26.17 45.73
N ASP A 241 -5.43 -26.76 45.17
CA ASP A 241 -5.15 -26.68 43.73
C ASP A 241 -6.26 -27.36 42.88
N ALA A 242 -6.84 -28.48 43.35
CA ALA A 242 -7.99 -29.10 42.68
C ALA A 242 -9.26 -28.23 42.72
N ILE A 243 -9.54 -27.55 43.84
CA ILE A 243 -10.61 -26.55 43.94
C ILE A 243 -10.32 -25.38 42.99
N ALA A 244 -9.07 -24.91 42.90
CA ALA A 244 -8.67 -23.82 42.00
C ALA A 244 -9.02 -24.15 40.54
N VAL A 245 -8.63 -25.34 40.07
CA VAL A 245 -8.95 -25.82 38.72
C VAL A 245 -10.46 -25.90 38.48
N LYS A 246 -11.23 -26.40 39.46
CA LYS A 246 -12.71 -26.49 39.38
C LYS A 246 -13.36 -25.10 39.29
N VAL A 247 -12.88 -24.14 40.08
CA VAL A 247 -13.34 -22.74 40.07
C VAL A 247 -12.99 -22.05 38.75
N GLU A 248 -11.76 -22.24 38.25
CA GLU A 248 -11.35 -21.69 36.95
C GLU A 248 -12.17 -22.25 35.78
N LEU A 249 -12.49 -23.55 35.80
CA LEU A 249 -13.35 -24.17 34.79
C LEU A 249 -14.77 -23.56 34.83
N LYS A 250 -15.39 -23.47 36.03
CA LYS A 250 -16.69 -22.79 36.19
C LYS A 250 -16.65 -21.32 35.77
N ASN A 251 -15.59 -20.59 36.09
CA ASN A 251 -15.46 -19.19 35.69
C ASN A 251 -15.33 -19.06 34.15
N LYS A 252 -14.56 -19.94 33.51
CA LYS A 252 -14.42 -20.00 32.05
C LYS A 252 -15.75 -20.33 31.36
N THR A 253 -16.56 -21.24 31.90
CA THR A 253 -17.90 -21.53 31.31
C THR A 253 -18.83 -20.34 31.46
N ILE A 254 -18.96 -19.76 32.67
CA ILE A 254 -19.81 -18.57 32.91
C ILE A 254 -19.38 -17.39 32.03
N ALA A 255 -18.08 -17.09 31.96
CA ALA A 255 -17.56 -16.01 31.12
C ALA A 255 -17.76 -16.28 29.61
N THR A 256 -17.81 -17.55 29.20
CA THR A 256 -18.10 -17.95 27.81
C THR A 256 -19.59 -17.83 27.49
N GLU A 257 -20.46 -18.21 28.43
CA GLU A 257 -21.93 -18.04 28.31
C GLU A 257 -22.32 -16.56 28.31
N ALA A 258 -21.74 -15.75 29.19
CA ALA A 258 -21.94 -14.29 29.22
C ALA A 258 -21.42 -13.57 27.97
N LYS A 259 -20.43 -14.14 27.26
CA LYS A 259 -20.01 -13.66 25.94
C LYS A 259 -21.00 -14.09 24.85
N LYS A 260 -21.50 -15.33 24.88
CA LYS A 260 -22.51 -15.83 23.94
C LYS A 260 -23.80 -15.02 24.02
N SER A 261 -24.31 -14.74 25.22
CA SER A 261 -25.53 -13.94 25.40
C SER A 261 -25.41 -12.54 24.79
N LYS A 262 -24.32 -11.82 25.08
CA LYS A 262 -24.03 -10.50 24.47
C LYS A 262 -23.95 -10.53 22.94
N LEU A 263 -23.40 -11.60 22.36
CA LEU A 263 -23.34 -11.77 20.91
C LEU A 263 -24.72 -12.08 20.30
N VAL A 264 -25.55 -12.87 20.99
CA VAL A 264 -26.94 -13.13 20.56
C VAL A 264 -27.81 -11.87 20.68
N GLU A 265 -27.62 -11.07 21.73
CA GLU A 265 -28.25 -9.75 21.89
C GLU A 265 -27.82 -8.79 20.77
N SER A 266 -26.53 -8.78 20.41
CA SER A 266 -26.02 -8.00 19.27
C SER A 266 -26.62 -8.46 17.94
N LEU A 267 -26.89 -9.76 17.74
CA LEU A 267 -27.59 -10.25 16.55
C LEU A 267 -29.05 -9.76 16.47
N ALA A 268 -29.70 -9.47 17.60
CA ALA A 268 -31.07 -8.95 17.63
C ALA A 268 -31.15 -7.44 17.30
N SER A 269 -30.07 -6.68 17.51
CA SER A 269 -30.01 -5.25 17.15
C SER A 269 -29.58 -5.01 15.70
N ILE A 270 -28.99 -6.00 15.03
CA ILE A 270 -28.57 -5.90 13.62
C ILE A 270 -29.70 -6.32 12.69
N LYS A 271 -30.01 -5.44 11.72
CA LYS A 271 -31.00 -5.71 10.67
C LYS A 271 -30.61 -6.92 9.82
N ASP A 272 -31.62 -7.65 9.34
CA ASP A 272 -31.43 -8.88 8.56
C ASP A 272 -30.65 -8.70 7.25
N ASP A 273 -30.71 -7.51 6.64
CA ASP A 273 -30.02 -7.13 5.40
C ASP A 273 -28.50 -6.99 5.55
N ASN A 274 -28.00 -6.75 6.76
CA ASN A 274 -26.57 -6.63 7.04
C ASN A 274 -25.92 -8.02 7.26
N ILE A 275 -25.96 -8.83 6.20
CA ILE A 275 -25.46 -10.22 6.15
C ILE A 275 -23.98 -10.30 6.61
N SER A 276 -23.16 -9.31 6.25
CA SER A 276 -21.73 -9.26 6.58
C SER A 276 -21.47 -9.11 8.10
N GLU A 277 -22.21 -8.24 8.78
CA GLU A 277 -22.03 -8.04 10.22
C GLU A 277 -22.58 -9.23 11.03
N ARG A 278 -23.71 -9.80 10.59
CA ARG A 278 -24.25 -11.04 11.17
C ARG A 278 -23.27 -12.21 11.02
N ALA A 279 -22.64 -12.37 9.84
CA ALA A 279 -21.64 -13.41 9.61
C ALA A 279 -20.42 -13.27 10.55
N LYS A 280 -19.96 -12.04 10.84
CA LYS A 280 -18.90 -11.80 11.84
C LYS A 280 -19.29 -12.28 13.23
N ILE A 281 -20.53 -12.02 13.68
CA ILE A 281 -20.98 -12.49 14.99
C ILE A 281 -21.15 -14.01 15.01
N TYR A 282 -21.74 -14.61 13.97
CA TYR A 282 -21.82 -16.08 13.89
C TYR A 282 -20.43 -16.74 13.84
N THR A 283 -19.42 -16.09 13.27
CA THR A 283 -18.02 -16.55 13.34
C THR A 283 -17.51 -16.59 14.79
N GLN A 284 -17.79 -15.55 15.58
CA GLN A 284 -17.43 -15.51 17.00
C GLN A 284 -18.22 -16.53 17.83
N LEU A 285 -19.51 -16.72 17.54
CA LEU A 285 -20.35 -17.72 18.20
C LEU A 285 -19.89 -19.15 17.93
N VAL A 286 -19.48 -19.48 16.69
CA VAL A 286 -18.89 -20.79 16.36
C VAL A 286 -17.55 -21.00 17.07
N ALA A 287 -16.72 -19.96 17.22
CA ALA A 287 -15.47 -20.05 17.98
C ALA A 287 -15.69 -20.32 19.49
N LEU A 288 -16.78 -19.79 20.06
CA LEU A 288 -17.15 -20.01 21.47
C LEU A 288 -18.00 -21.28 21.70
N ALA A 289 -18.62 -21.84 20.65
CA ALA A 289 -19.40 -23.07 20.69
C ALA A 289 -19.20 -23.90 19.41
N PRO A 290 -18.05 -24.59 19.24
CA PRO A 290 -17.79 -25.41 18.07
C PRO A 290 -18.84 -26.51 17.87
N ASP A 291 -19.43 -27.04 18.94
CA ASP A 291 -20.41 -28.13 18.87
C ASP A 291 -21.83 -27.65 18.52
N ASN A 292 -22.07 -26.34 18.43
CA ASN A 292 -23.37 -25.80 18.04
C ASN A 292 -23.57 -25.87 16.52
N ALA A 293 -24.27 -26.91 16.07
CA ALA A 293 -24.63 -27.10 14.66
C ALA A 293 -25.48 -25.96 14.08
N GLY A 294 -26.30 -25.29 14.89
CA GLY A 294 -27.13 -24.16 14.47
C GLY A 294 -26.31 -22.95 14.05
N TYR A 295 -25.33 -22.55 14.88
CA TYR A 295 -24.41 -21.45 14.56
C TYR A 295 -23.56 -21.76 13.33
N LYS A 296 -23.06 -23.00 13.20
CA LYS A 296 -22.35 -23.46 12.01
C LYS A 296 -23.20 -23.34 10.75
N LYS A 297 -24.45 -23.82 10.78
CA LYS A 297 -25.38 -23.74 9.64
C LYS A 297 -25.66 -22.29 9.23
N GLN A 298 -25.93 -21.41 10.18
CA GLN A 298 -26.17 -19.99 9.90
C GLN A 298 -24.93 -19.30 9.33
N LEU A 299 -23.73 -19.59 9.85
CA LEU A 299 -22.48 -19.07 9.30
C LEU A 299 -22.24 -19.52 7.86
N THR A 300 -22.49 -20.80 7.54
CA THR A 300 -22.34 -21.32 6.17
C THR A 300 -23.35 -20.70 5.21
N GLU A 301 -24.59 -20.47 5.65
CA GLU A 301 -25.64 -19.83 4.86
C GLU A 301 -25.26 -18.38 4.52
N LEU A 302 -24.95 -17.57 5.54
CA LEU A 302 -24.57 -16.16 5.36
C LEU A 302 -23.31 -16.02 4.49
N ASN A 303 -22.29 -16.87 4.69
CA ASN A 303 -21.09 -16.86 3.85
C ASN A 303 -21.39 -17.26 2.39
N THR A 304 -22.35 -18.16 2.16
CA THR A 304 -22.80 -18.53 0.82
C THR A 304 -23.49 -17.35 0.14
N GLN A 305 -24.37 -16.64 0.85
CA GLN A 305 -25.03 -15.42 0.35
C GLN A 305 -24.02 -14.31 0.05
N ILE A 306 -23.02 -14.09 0.91
CA ILE A 306 -21.93 -13.12 0.68
C ILE A 306 -21.14 -13.51 -0.59
N ALA A 307 -20.78 -14.77 -0.74
CA ALA A 307 -20.04 -15.26 -1.91
C ALA A 307 -20.86 -15.12 -3.21
N GLN A 308 -22.15 -15.45 -3.17
CA GLN A 308 -23.07 -15.28 -4.31
C GLN A 308 -23.26 -13.80 -4.67
N ALA A 309 -23.44 -12.92 -3.69
CA ALA A 309 -23.55 -11.47 -3.93
C ALA A 309 -22.26 -10.89 -4.54
N ALA A 310 -21.09 -11.30 -4.03
CA ALA A 310 -19.80 -10.90 -4.58
C ALA A 310 -19.58 -11.42 -6.01
N ALA A 311 -19.93 -12.68 -6.28
CA ALA A 311 -19.85 -13.28 -7.62
C ALA A 311 -20.80 -12.61 -8.62
N LYS A 312 -22.05 -12.32 -8.21
CA LYS A 312 -23.03 -11.59 -9.02
C LYS A 312 -22.53 -10.19 -9.35
N LYS A 313 -22.09 -9.42 -8.35
CA LYS A 313 -21.56 -8.07 -8.56
C LYS A 313 -20.35 -8.08 -9.51
N LYS A 314 -19.42 -9.03 -9.34
CA LYS A 314 -18.27 -9.19 -10.23
C LYS A 314 -18.69 -9.51 -11.67
N ALA A 315 -19.68 -10.38 -11.87
CA ALA A 315 -20.20 -10.69 -13.19
C ALA A 315 -20.92 -9.50 -13.84
N GLU A 316 -21.64 -8.69 -13.05
CA GLU A 316 -22.27 -7.44 -13.51
C GLU A 316 -21.22 -6.39 -13.91
N GLU A 317 -20.13 -6.24 -13.14
CA GLU A 317 -18.99 -5.37 -13.45
C GLU A 317 -18.23 -5.84 -14.69
N GLU A 318 -17.96 -7.14 -14.84
CA GLU A 318 -17.32 -7.73 -16.02
C GLU A 318 -18.19 -7.57 -17.28
N ALA A 319 -19.51 -7.78 -17.18
CA ALA A 319 -20.45 -7.56 -18.28
C ALA A 319 -20.58 -6.07 -18.65
N ALA A 320 -20.55 -5.16 -17.68
CA ALA A 320 -20.54 -3.72 -17.93
C ALA A 320 -19.23 -3.28 -18.61
N ALA A 321 -18.08 -3.80 -18.17
CA ALA A 321 -16.78 -3.55 -18.79
C ALA A 321 -16.71 -4.06 -20.23
N LEU A 322 -17.25 -5.25 -20.51
CA LEU A 322 -17.34 -5.79 -21.87
C LEU A 322 -18.21 -4.91 -22.77
N LYS A 323 -19.38 -4.47 -22.30
CA LYS A 323 -20.27 -3.55 -23.05
C LYS A 323 -19.61 -2.19 -23.30
N ALA A 324 -18.87 -1.66 -22.33
CA ALA A 324 -18.11 -0.43 -22.49
C ALA A 324 -16.99 -0.59 -23.54
N TYR A 325 -16.25 -1.70 -23.49
CA TYR A 325 -15.23 -2.04 -24.49
C TYR A 325 -15.83 -2.19 -25.90
N GLN A 326 -16.95 -2.90 -26.05
CA GLN A 326 -17.65 -3.03 -27.32
C GLN A 326 -18.10 -1.67 -27.88
N ARG A 327 -18.58 -0.76 -27.03
CA ARG A 327 -18.95 0.60 -27.43
C ARG A 327 -17.73 1.45 -27.85
N GLN A 328 -16.61 1.34 -27.15
CA GLN A 328 -15.36 2.06 -27.48
C GLN A 328 -14.67 1.54 -28.74
N THR A 329 -14.74 0.23 -29.00
CA THR A 329 -14.16 -0.43 -30.17
C THR A 329 -15.13 -0.58 -31.34
N GLY A 330 -16.32 -0.01 -31.22
CA GLY A 330 -17.33 0.04 -32.26
C GLY A 330 -18.04 -1.29 -32.59
N LEU A 331 -17.79 -2.33 -31.79
CA LEU A 331 -18.45 -3.65 -31.87
C LEU A 331 -19.91 -3.65 -31.36
N ALA A 332 -20.38 -2.53 -30.82
CA ALA A 332 -21.78 -2.28 -30.50
C ALA A 332 -22.36 -1.17 -31.36
N TRP A 333 -23.66 -1.26 -31.67
CA TRP A 333 -24.37 -0.27 -32.47
C TRP A 333 -24.27 1.14 -31.88
N ARG A 334 -23.78 2.07 -32.70
CA ARG A 334 -23.69 3.50 -32.44
C ARG A 334 -24.77 4.20 -33.24
N TYR A 335 -25.50 5.13 -32.62
CA TYR A 335 -26.57 5.88 -33.28
C TYR A 335 -26.18 7.35 -33.32
N ASP A 336 -26.39 7.99 -34.47
CA ASP A 336 -26.20 9.42 -34.65
C ASP A 336 -27.41 10.07 -35.35
N THR A 337 -27.65 11.33 -35.02
CA THR A 337 -28.70 12.15 -35.61
C THR A 337 -28.13 13.52 -35.97
N HIS A 338 -28.05 13.81 -37.27
CA HIS A 338 -27.67 15.11 -37.80
C HIS A 338 -28.77 15.67 -38.70
N LYS A 339 -28.65 16.94 -39.11
CA LYS A 339 -29.61 17.57 -40.03
C LYS A 339 -29.03 17.63 -41.44
N ASP A 340 -29.81 17.22 -42.43
CA ASP A 340 -29.49 17.48 -43.84
C ASP A 340 -29.51 19.00 -44.07
N GLU A 341 -28.38 19.58 -44.48
CA GLU A 341 -28.25 21.03 -44.65
C GLU A 341 -29.29 21.59 -45.63
N MET A 342 -29.66 20.81 -46.66
CA MET A 342 -30.57 21.25 -47.73
C MET A 342 -32.04 21.26 -47.32
N THR A 343 -32.50 20.30 -46.50
CA THR A 343 -33.92 20.21 -46.08
C THR A 343 -34.17 20.54 -44.62
N GLN A 344 -33.10 20.71 -43.83
CA GLN A 344 -33.13 20.91 -42.37
C GLN A 344 -33.84 19.80 -41.58
N LYS A 345 -34.12 18.66 -42.25
CA LYS A 345 -34.72 17.46 -41.65
C LYS A 345 -33.66 16.54 -41.10
N GLU A 346 -34.05 15.76 -40.10
CA GLU A 346 -33.16 14.81 -39.44
C GLU A 346 -32.80 13.64 -40.36
N VAL A 347 -31.51 13.32 -40.37
CA VAL A 347 -30.93 12.08 -40.89
C VAL A 347 -30.57 11.24 -39.68
N LEU A 348 -31.03 10.00 -39.67
CA LEU A 348 -30.67 9.04 -38.63
C LEU A 348 -29.65 8.07 -39.22
N THR A 349 -28.65 7.67 -38.43
CA THR A 349 -27.75 6.56 -38.73
C THR A 349 -27.65 5.59 -37.55
N ALA A 350 -27.39 4.31 -37.86
CA ALA A 350 -26.96 3.29 -36.92
C ALA A 350 -25.76 2.54 -37.52
N GLN A 351 -24.63 2.51 -36.82
CA GLN A 351 -23.36 1.95 -37.31
C GLN A 351 -22.81 0.87 -36.38
N VAL A 352 -22.29 -0.22 -36.94
CA VAL A 352 -21.53 -1.24 -36.20
C VAL A 352 -20.32 -1.70 -37.01
N ASP A 353 -19.20 -1.93 -36.33
CA ASP A 353 -17.96 -2.35 -36.99
C ASP A 353 -17.82 -3.88 -36.97
N SER A 354 -17.12 -4.43 -37.96
CA SER A 354 -17.01 -5.87 -38.15
C SER A 354 -16.26 -6.54 -36.99
N ILE A 355 -16.75 -7.68 -36.52
CA ILE A 355 -16.16 -8.50 -35.44
C ILE A 355 -14.75 -8.97 -35.84
N ASN A 356 -14.57 -9.38 -37.10
CA ASN A 356 -13.27 -9.69 -37.68
C ASN A 356 -12.58 -8.42 -38.21
N THR A 357 -11.25 -8.47 -38.26
CA THR A 357 -10.42 -7.47 -38.94
C THR A 357 -10.12 -7.91 -40.37
N LEU A 358 -9.85 -6.92 -41.23
CA LEU A 358 -9.30 -7.07 -42.57
C LEU A 358 -7.88 -6.52 -42.60
N SER A 359 -7.06 -7.02 -43.52
CA SER A 359 -5.79 -6.41 -43.89
C SER A 359 -5.53 -6.67 -45.36
N PHE A 360 -5.32 -5.61 -46.13
CA PHE A 360 -5.06 -5.70 -47.57
C PHE A 360 -3.56 -5.51 -47.88
N GLY A 361 -3.19 -5.73 -49.14
CA GLY A 361 -1.85 -5.39 -49.65
C GLY A 361 -1.65 -3.89 -49.84
N PHE A 362 -0.43 -3.47 -50.16
CA PHE A 362 -0.14 -2.11 -50.61
C PHE A 362 -1.01 -1.75 -51.83
N PRO A 363 -1.62 -0.54 -51.91
CA PRO A 363 -1.42 0.63 -51.04
C PRO A 363 -2.32 0.67 -49.79
N TYR A 364 -3.17 -0.33 -49.55
CA TYR A 364 -4.19 -0.37 -48.49
C TYR A 364 -3.75 -1.15 -47.25
N SER A 365 -2.44 -1.19 -46.99
CA SER A 365 -1.85 -2.02 -45.95
C SER A 365 -2.26 -1.62 -44.53
N GLY A 366 -2.37 -2.63 -43.67
CA GLY A 366 -2.64 -2.50 -42.24
C GLY A 366 -4.00 -3.06 -41.84
N SER A 367 -4.13 -3.40 -40.55
CA SER A 367 -5.40 -3.87 -39.99
C SER A 367 -6.44 -2.76 -40.01
N GLN A 368 -7.66 -3.11 -40.38
CA GLN A 368 -8.86 -2.26 -40.36
C GLN A 368 -10.09 -3.10 -40.01
N ARG A 369 -11.24 -2.44 -39.80
CA ARG A 369 -12.55 -3.11 -39.79
C ARG A 369 -13.40 -2.57 -40.94
N ALA A 370 -14.43 -3.32 -41.32
CA ALA A 370 -15.52 -2.77 -42.12
C ALA A 370 -16.59 -2.19 -41.18
N THR A 371 -17.39 -1.24 -41.65
CA THR A 371 -18.54 -0.70 -40.91
C THR A 371 -19.81 -1.00 -41.70
N LEU A 372 -20.84 -1.48 -41.01
CA LEU A 372 -22.20 -1.63 -41.53
C LEU A 372 -23.03 -0.48 -40.98
N GLU A 373 -23.54 0.36 -41.87
CA GLU A 373 -24.41 1.48 -41.55
C GLU A 373 -25.84 1.22 -42.05
N LEU A 374 -26.82 1.52 -41.21
CA LEU A 374 -28.22 1.66 -41.56
C LEU A 374 -28.55 3.15 -41.51
N ARG A 375 -29.10 3.70 -42.59
CA ARG A 375 -29.39 5.14 -42.69
C ARG A 375 -30.84 5.39 -43.03
N LYS A 376 -31.42 6.45 -42.46
CA LYS A 376 -32.71 7.02 -42.87
C LYS A 376 -32.49 8.47 -43.29
N HIS A 377 -32.59 8.73 -44.59
CA HIS A 377 -32.35 10.03 -45.19
C HIS A 377 -33.65 10.63 -45.76
N PRO A 378 -34.00 11.90 -45.42
CA PRO A 378 -35.28 12.50 -45.78
C PRO A 378 -35.50 12.68 -47.29
N ARG A 379 -34.43 12.61 -48.11
CA ARG A 379 -34.47 12.75 -49.57
C ARG A 379 -34.20 11.46 -50.34
N TRP A 380 -33.56 10.47 -49.72
CA TRP A 380 -33.03 9.28 -50.41
C TRP A 380 -33.63 7.97 -49.90
N GLY A 381 -34.39 8.00 -48.80
CA GLY A 381 -35.09 6.83 -48.29
C GLY A 381 -34.32 6.15 -47.16
N SER A 382 -34.26 4.82 -47.17
CA SER A 382 -33.56 4.03 -46.17
C SER A 382 -32.52 3.14 -46.83
N ASP A 383 -31.28 3.27 -46.39
CA ASP A 383 -30.11 2.63 -47.00
C ASP A 383 -29.50 1.59 -46.05
N VAL A 384 -28.92 0.55 -46.64
CA VAL A 384 -27.95 -0.33 -45.98
C VAL A 384 -26.61 -0.08 -46.67
N ILE A 385 -25.63 0.42 -45.94
CA ILE A 385 -24.35 0.87 -46.49
C ILE A 385 -23.24 0.04 -45.85
N LEU A 386 -22.39 -0.53 -46.69
CA LEU A 386 -21.18 -1.24 -46.28
C LEU A 386 -19.97 -0.36 -46.58
N GLN A 387 -19.13 -0.14 -45.57
CA GLN A 387 -17.97 0.75 -45.63
C GLN A 387 -16.68 0.00 -45.24
N ILE A 388 -15.55 0.43 -45.79
CA ILE A 388 -14.19 0.10 -45.32
C ILE A 388 -13.36 1.38 -45.13
N GLU A 389 -12.31 1.32 -44.31
CA GLU A 389 -11.40 2.47 -44.11
C GLU A 389 -10.48 2.70 -45.32
N ARG A 390 -9.93 1.61 -45.87
CA ARG A 390 -8.83 1.62 -46.85
C ARG A 390 -9.01 0.46 -47.82
N GLY A 391 -9.23 0.73 -49.09
CA GLY A 391 -9.39 -0.31 -50.11
C GLY A 391 -10.28 0.16 -51.24
N GLN A 392 -10.73 -0.78 -52.06
CA GLN A 392 -11.73 -0.54 -53.10
C GLN A 392 -12.65 -1.77 -53.16
N PHE A 393 -13.97 -1.55 -53.03
CA PHE A 393 -14.95 -2.53 -53.47
C PHE A 393 -14.84 -2.73 -54.98
N LEU A 394 -15.07 -3.95 -55.45
CA LEU A 394 -14.97 -4.30 -56.86
C LEU A 394 -16.36 -4.68 -57.40
N CYS A 395 -16.96 -3.75 -58.14
CA CYS A 395 -18.20 -3.97 -58.86
C CYS A 395 -17.93 -4.33 -60.33
N SER A 396 -18.63 -5.33 -60.88
CA SER A 396 -18.53 -5.67 -62.30
C SER A 396 -19.44 -4.75 -63.12
N SER A 397 -18.88 -4.03 -64.09
CA SER A 397 -19.67 -3.22 -65.03
C SER A 397 -20.56 -4.08 -65.96
N TYR A 398 -20.31 -5.39 -66.04
CA TYR A 398 -21.04 -6.33 -66.90
C TYR A 398 -22.08 -7.17 -66.15
N ASP A 399 -21.76 -7.62 -64.94
CA ASP A 399 -22.64 -8.50 -64.13
C ASP A 399 -23.43 -7.73 -63.05
N GLY A 400 -23.25 -6.40 -63.00
CA GLY A 400 -23.69 -5.54 -61.91
C GLY A 400 -22.88 -5.74 -60.62
N CYS A 401 -23.22 -4.97 -59.58
CA CYS A 401 -22.65 -5.18 -58.26
C CYS A 401 -23.59 -5.98 -57.36
N SER A 402 -23.03 -6.84 -56.52
CA SER A 402 -23.79 -7.68 -55.61
C SER A 402 -22.92 -8.24 -54.50
N VAL A 403 -23.53 -8.46 -53.34
CA VAL A 403 -22.92 -9.09 -52.17
C VAL A 403 -23.64 -10.40 -51.83
N SER A 404 -22.95 -11.30 -51.13
CA SER A 404 -23.55 -12.52 -50.59
C SER A 404 -23.75 -12.35 -49.08
N VAL A 405 -25.01 -12.36 -48.62
CA VAL A 405 -25.39 -12.09 -47.23
C VAL A 405 -25.91 -13.36 -46.57
N ARG A 406 -25.36 -13.72 -45.43
CA ARG A 406 -25.82 -14.82 -44.56
C ARG A 406 -26.25 -14.26 -43.21
N PHE A 407 -27.54 -14.38 -42.90
CA PHE A 407 -28.10 -14.00 -41.60
C PHE A 407 -28.05 -15.23 -40.66
N GLY A 408 -27.30 -15.13 -39.56
CA GLY A 408 -27.09 -16.23 -38.61
C GLY A 408 -26.70 -17.55 -39.30
N GLU A 409 -27.29 -18.66 -38.84
CA GLU A 409 -27.11 -20.00 -39.44
C GLU A 409 -27.95 -20.24 -40.71
N GLY A 410 -28.45 -19.18 -41.36
CA GLY A 410 -29.15 -19.26 -42.63
C GLY A 410 -28.27 -19.64 -43.82
N LYS A 411 -28.90 -19.87 -44.98
CA LYS A 411 -28.18 -20.01 -46.26
C LYS A 411 -27.74 -18.64 -46.79
N PRO A 412 -26.57 -18.51 -47.43
CA PRO A 412 -26.19 -17.28 -48.12
C PRO A 412 -27.22 -16.88 -49.20
N GLN A 413 -27.51 -15.59 -49.29
CA GLN A 413 -28.44 -14.98 -50.24
C GLN A 413 -27.73 -13.87 -51.00
N ARG A 414 -27.89 -13.82 -52.33
CA ARG A 414 -27.37 -12.72 -53.14
C ARG A 414 -28.27 -11.50 -52.98
N PHE A 415 -27.68 -10.36 -52.64
CA PHE A 415 -28.31 -9.04 -52.69
C PHE A 415 -27.62 -8.21 -53.76
N SER A 416 -28.39 -7.47 -54.55
CA SER A 416 -27.85 -6.45 -55.46
C SER A 416 -27.23 -5.31 -54.65
N ALA A 417 -26.22 -4.66 -55.23
CA ALA A 417 -25.59 -3.51 -54.63
C ALA A 417 -25.27 -2.45 -55.69
N THR A 418 -25.00 -1.22 -55.27
CA THR A 418 -24.63 -0.09 -56.13
C THR A 418 -23.53 0.75 -55.50
N GLU A 419 -22.64 1.30 -56.33
CA GLU A 419 -21.64 2.27 -55.92
C GLU A 419 -22.30 3.64 -55.63
N PRO A 420 -21.72 4.47 -54.74
CA PRO A 420 -22.24 5.81 -54.48
C PRO A 420 -22.08 6.75 -55.69
N SER A 421 -22.94 7.76 -55.78
CA SER A 421 -22.95 8.73 -56.88
C SER A 421 -21.72 9.66 -56.92
N ASP A 422 -20.91 9.69 -55.86
CA ASP A 422 -19.63 10.41 -55.81
C ASP A 422 -18.45 9.56 -56.33
N ASN A 423 -18.69 8.29 -56.67
CA ASN A 423 -17.69 7.29 -57.08
C ASN A 423 -16.66 6.94 -55.98
N SER A 424 -17.01 7.14 -54.71
CA SER A 424 -16.19 6.68 -53.59
C SER A 424 -16.14 5.15 -53.53
N THR A 425 -14.96 4.58 -53.73
CA THR A 425 -14.74 3.12 -53.82
C THR A 425 -14.71 2.40 -52.46
N THR A 426 -14.79 3.13 -51.36
CA THR A 426 -14.80 2.59 -49.98
C THR A 426 -16.19 2.40 -49.40
N TYR A 427 -17.25 2.67 -50.18
CA TYR A 427 -18.66 2.49 -49.80
C TYR A 427 -19.41 1.64 -50.82
N LEU A 428 -20.38 0.87 -50.36
CA LEU A 428 -21.24 0.03 -51.19
C LEU A 428 -22.66 -0.03 -50.63
N PHE A 429 -23.66 0.34 -51.45
CA PHE A 429 -25.06 0.42 -51.05
C PHE A 429 -25.76 -0.90 -51.36
N ILE A 430 -26.21 -1.62 -50.33
CA ILE A 430 -26.93 -2.88 -50.48
C ILE A 430 -28.41 -2.58 -50.73
N SER A 431 -28.94 -3.09 -51.84
CA SER A 431 -30.34 -2.89 -52.26
C SER A 431 -31.32 -3.70 -51.40
N ASP A 432 -32.61 -3.36 -51.48
CA ASP A 432 -33.71 -4.06 -50.78
C ASP A 432 -33.60 -3.99 -49.24
N TYR A 433 -33.53 -2.74 -48.74
CA TYR A 433 -33.49 -2.41 -47.31
C TYR A 433 -34.58 -3.12 -46.48
N SER A 434 -35.82 -3.21 -46.98
CA SER A 434 -36.93 -3.80 -46.24
C SER A 434 -36.74 -5.31 -46.03
N LYS A 435 -36.32 -6.04 -47.06
CA LYS A 435 -35.96 -7.47 -46.94
C LYS A 435 -34.72 -7.68 -46.08
N PHE A 436 -33.69 -6.84 -46.24
CA PHE A 436 -32.47 -6.92 -45.43
C PHE A 436 -32.81 -6.76 -43.94
N MET A 437 -33.50 -5.67 -43.56
CA MET A 437 -33.90 -5.41 -42.18
C MET A 437 -34.84 -6.47 -41.60
N THR A 438 -35.74 -7.04 -42.40
CA THR A 438 -36.65 -8.11 -41.95
C THR A 438 -35.92 -9.39 -41.56
N GLN A 439 -34.74 -9.63 -42.11
CA GLN A 439 -33.88 -10.76 -41.75
C GLN A 439 -32.87 -10.39 -40.65
N LEU A 440 -32.28 -9.20 -40.74
CA LEU A 440 -31.31 -8.67 -39.77
C LEU A 440 -31.83 -8.69 -38.32
N ARG A 441 -33.09 -8.27 -38.11
CA ARG A 441 -33.73 -8.23 -36.78
C ARG A 441 -34.01 -9.60 -36.14
N LYS A 442 -33.70 -10.72 -36.81
CA LYS A 442 -34.02 -12.09 -36.37
C LYS A 442 -32.78 -12.90 -35.96
N VAL A 443 -31.60 -12.31 -35.99
CA VAL A 443 -30.32 -12.97 -35.79
C VAL A 443 -29.41 -12.09 -34.93
N ASP A 444 -28.37 -12.70 -34.34
CA ASP A 444 -27.36 -12.02 -33.52
C ASP A 444 -26.02 -11.79 -34.26
N GLU A 445 -25.80 -12.47 -35.39
CA GLU A 445 -24.69 -12.24 -36.34
C GLU A 445 -25.23 -12.15 -37.78
N VAL A 446 -24.69 -11.22 -38.57
CA VAL A 446 -24.79 -11.25 -40.05
C VAL A 446 -23.39 -11.31 -40.67
N VAL A 447 -23.25 -12.11 -41.73
CA VAL A 447 -22.02 -12.18 -42.52
C VAL A 447 -22.28 -11.68 -43.92
N ILE A 448 -21.50 -10.71 -44.38
CA ILE A 448 -21.58 -10.11 -45.71
C ILE A 448 -20.27 -10.39 -46.43
N GLU A 449 -20.32 -11.13 -47.53
CA GLU A 449 -19.17 -11.32 -48.43
C GLU A 449 -19.26 -10.32 -49.58
N ALA A 450 -18.18 -9.55 -49.76
CA ALA A 450 -18.03 -8.57 -50.82
C ALA A 450 -16.68 -8.76 -51.53
N SER A 451 -16.62 -8.34 -52.80
CA SER A 451 -15.42 -8.41 -53.63
C SER A 451 -14.56 -7.15 -53.44
N PHE A 452 -13.25 -7.33 -53.28
CA PHE A 452 -12.28 -6.26 -53.08
C PHE A 452 -11.17 -6.32 -54.13
N TYR A 453 -10.75 -5.15 -54.63
CA TYR A 453 -9.63 -5.05 -55.57
C TYR A 453 -8.37 -5.71 -55.01
N GLN A 454 -7.72 -6.56 -55.82
CA GLN A 454 -6.53 -7.37 -55.47
C GLN A 454 -6.66 -8.31 -54.25
N SER A 455 -7.81 -8.36 -53.57
CA SER A 455 -8.04 -9.19 -52.38
C SER A 455 -9.18 -10.21 -52.54
N GLY A 456 -9.91 -10.17 -53.67
CA GLY A 456 -10.99 -11.10 -53.98
C GLY A 456 -12.16 -10.98 -53.02
N ASN A 457 -12.93 -12.05 -52.84
CA ASN A 457 -14.06 -12.07 -51.92
C ASN A 457 -13.56 -12.15 -50.46
N GLN A 458 -14.04 -11.25 -49.61
CA GLN A 458 -13.76 -11.26 -48.17
C GLN A 458 -15.06 -11.23 -47.38
N ALA A 459 -15.14 -12.08 -46.35
CA ALA A 459 -16.31 -12.20 -45.47
C ALA A 459 -16.20 -11.27 -44.25
N LEU A 460 -17.23 -10.47 -44.04
CA LEU A 460 -17.33 -9.44 -43.01
C LEU A 460 -18.42 -9.85 -42.03
N LYS A 461 -18.08 -10.02 -40.75
CA LYS A 461 -19.01 -10.44 -39.71
C LYS A 461 -19.42 -9.26 -38.87
N PHE A 462 -20.71 -9.05 -38.63
CA PHE A 462 -21.22 -7.96 -37.81
C PHE A 462 -22.16 -8.49 -36.73
N SER A 463 -22.06 -7.96 -35.51
CA SER A 463 -23.02 -8.25 -34.44
C SER A 463 -24.31 -7.47 -34.69
N THR A 464 -25.44 -8.17 -34.63
CA THR A 464 -26.78 -7.59 -34.71
C THR A 464 -27.49 -7.57 -33.37
N GLU A 465 -26.82 -8.03 -32.29
CA GLU A 465 -27.30 -7.92 -30.92
C GLU A 465 -27.62 -6.47 -30.53
N ASN A 466 -28.71 -6.27 -29.79
CA ASN A 466 -29.12 -4.97 -29.23
C ASN A 466 -29.34 -3.84 -30.28
N LEU A 467 -29.67 -4.19 -31.53
CA LEU A 467 -30.09 -3.24 -32.56
C LEU A 467 -31.49 -2.66 -32.26
N ASP A 468 -31.57 -1.41 -31.76
CA ASP A 468 -32.81 -0.62 -31.66
C ASP A 468 -32.89 0.36 -32.84
N TRP A 469 -33.26 -0.19 -33.99
CA TRP A 469 -33.49 0.59 -35.21
C TRP A 469 -34.91 0.34 -35.70
N LYS A 470 -35.83 1.28 -35.50
CA LYS A 470 -37.25 1.14 -35.86
C LYS A 470 -37.51 1.71 -37.23
#